data_AF-A0A956K0Z6-F1
#
_entry.id   AF-A0A956K0Z6-F1
#
_cell.length_a   1.000
_cell.length_b   1.000
_cell.length_c   1.000
_cell.angle_alpha   90.00
_cell.angle_beta   90.00
_cell.angle_gamma   90.00
#
_symmetry.space_group_name_H-M   'P 1'
#
loop_
_entity.id
_entity.type
_entity.pdbx_description
1 polymer ?
#
loop_
_entity_poly.entity_id
_entity_poly.type
_entity_poly.pdbx_seq_one_letter_code
_entity_poly.pdbx_strand_id
1 'polypeptide(L)'
;SRGARPLRLWVTERGLELDGGVVTLDEAVLRARFRGRAEVHATGAAKAGAVTALLDALAAAGVAVDAPPDLLSLRNGSLAYRPVGAPGEDYPAWVRALRDQSGVYVIRDRRSGEVLYVGESHTARLYQTLTRHLQGWRRWKGWWKGQYGEGHDPGLTYPRDRVEVAVRVTHADDAIDEEARLIRRLAPRDNLLGQAEPDDVPF
;
A
#
# COMPACT_ATOMS: atom_id res chain seq x y z
N SER A 1 20.70 23.97 -17.35
CA SER A 1 21.56 23.10 -16.51
C SER A 1 21.46 21.67 -17.02
N ARG A 2 22.58 20.97 -17.24
CA ARG A 2 22.52 19.52 -17.55
C ARG A 2 22.18 18.80 -16.25
N GLY A 3 20.99 18.19 -16.16
CA GLY A 3 20.56 17.45 -14.98
C GLY A 3 21.59 16.39 -14.58
N ALA A 4 21.80 16.21 -13.28
CA ALA A 4 22.72 15.21 -12.77
C ALA A 4 22.34 13.82 -13.32
N ARG A 5 23.34 13.05 -13.76
CA ARG A 5 23.11 11.67 -14.22
C ARG A 5 22.46 10.85 -13.09
N PRO A 6 21.47 10.00 -13.41
CA PRO A 6 20.82 9.14 -12.42
C PRO A 6 21.84 8.18 -11.80
N LEU A 7 21.64 7.83 -10.54
CA LEU A 7 22.40 6.78 -9.88
C LEU A 7 21.95 5.42 -10.42
N ARG A 8 22.87 4.59 -10.92
CA ARG A 8 22.53 3.26 -11.46
C ARG A 8 22.62 2.20 -10.38
N LEU A 9 21.53 1.50 -10.15
CA LEU A 9 21.42 0.43 -9.16
C LEU A 9 21.07 -0.89 -9.86
N TRP A 10 21.73 -1.96 -9.46
CA TRP A 10 21.51 -3.29 -10.00
C TRP A 10 21.06 -4.23 -8.89
N VAL A 11 19.92 -4.88 -9.06
CA VAL A 11 19.52 -5.99 -8.21
C VAL A 11 20.02 -7.28 -8.84
N THR A 12 20.88 -8.00 -8.14
CA THR A 12 21.48 -9.26 -8.62
C THR A 12 21.18 -10.41 -7.66
N GLU A 13 21.67 -11.61 -7.97
CA GLU A 13 21.60 -12.76 -7.05
C GLU A 13 22.41 -12.50 -5.77
N ARG A 14 23.51 -11.74 -5.88
CA ARG A 14 24.45 -11.46 -4.78
C ARG A 14 23.97 -10.35 -3.86
N GLY A 15 23.01 -9.55 -4.29
CA GLY A 15 22.45 -8.45 -3.52
C GLY A 15 22.20 -7.22 -4.38
N LEU A 16 22.18 -6.06 -3.73
CA LEU A 16 22.07 -4.77 -4.38
C LEU A 16 23.47 -4.27 -4.73
N GLU A 17 23.69 -3.86 -5.97
CA GLU A 17 24.98 -3.41 -6.47
C GLU A 17 24.93 -1.96 -6.95
N LEU A 18 26.01 -1.25 -6.65
CA LEU A 18 26.29 0.12 -7.09
C LEU A 18 27.78 0.22 -7.43
N ASP A 19 28.11 0.79 -8.59
CA ASP A 19 29.50 0.98 -9.06
C ASP A 19 30.35 -0.32 -9.02
N GLY A 20 29.70 -1.48 -9.22
CA GLY A 20 30.34 -2.80 -9.21
C GLY A 20 30.59 -3.41 -7.83
N GLY A 21 30.14 -2.76 -6.75
CA GLY A 21 30.20 -3.27 -5.38
C GLY A 21 28.82 -3.58 -4.80
N VAL A 22 28.73 -4.61 -3.95
CA VAL A 22 27.51 -4.91 -3.19
C VAL A 22 27.34 -3.86 -2.08
N VAL A 23 26.16 -3.25 -2.02
CA VAL A 23 25.76 -2.24 -1.05
C VAL A 23 24.52 -2.68 -0.29
N THR A 24 24.28 -2.07 0.87
CA THR A 24 23.03 -2.29 1.61
C THR A 24 21.89 -1.46 1.00
N LEU A 25 20.64 -1.81 1.35
CA LEU A 25 19.46 -1.04 0.93
C LEU A 25 19.53 0.41 1.45
N ASP A 26 19.89 0.61 2.71
CA ASP A 26 20.00 1.94 3.32
C ASP A 26 21.07 2.80 2.64
N GLU A 27 22.22 2.19 2.31
CA GLU A 27 23.29 2.88 1.60
C GLU A 27 22.88 3.30 0.19
N ALA A 28 22.21 2.41 -0.55
CA ALA A 28 21.71 2.72 -1.88
C ALA A 28 20.68 3.85 -1.85
N VAL A 29 19.73 3.81 -0.91
CA VAL A 29 18.70 4.85 -0.73
C VAL A 29 19.32 6.18 -0.35
N LEU A 30 20.29 6.19 0.57
CA LEU A 30 20.99 7.41 0.99
C LEU A 30 21.70 8.07 -0.21
N ARG A 31 22.43 7.29 -0.99
CA ARG A 31 23.14 7.79 -2.19
C ARG A 31 22.17 8.24 -3.28
N ALA A 32 21.07 7.53 -3.49
CA ALA A 32 20.05 7.89 -4.47
C ALA A 32 19.32 9.18 -4.09
N ARG A 33 19.03 9.38 -2.80
CA ARG A 33 18.43 10.61 -2.27
C ARG A 33 19.30 11.83 -2.52
N PHE A 34 20.62 11.72 -2.37
CA PHE A 34 21.55 12.80 -2.69
C PHE A 34 21.50 13.21 -4.17
N ARG A 35 21.20 12.26 -5.07
CA ARG A 35 21.08 12.50 -6.51
C ARG A 35 19.67 12.92 -6.94
N GLY A 36 18.65 12.62 -6.14
CA GLY A 36 17.25 12.85 -6.44
C GLY A 36 16.66 11.95 -7.55
N ARG A 37 17.50 11.15 -8.23
CA ARG A 37 17.08 10.22 -9.28
C ARG A 37 17.93 8.96 -9.30
N ALA A 38 17.29 7.81 -9.52
CA ALA A 38 17.93 6.51 -9.70
C ALA A 38 17.41 5.79 -10.95
N GLU A 39 18.29 5.05 -11.60
CA GLU A 39 18.01 4.11 -12.69
C GLU A 39 18.18 2.70 -12.12
N VAL A 40 17.13 1.88 -12.12
CA VAL A 40 17.11 0.56 -11.48
C VAL A 40 17.05 -0.54 -12.55
N HIS A 41 17.97 -1.48 -12.43
CA HIS A 41 18.03 -2.68 -13.27
C HIS A 41 17.99 -3.93 -12.39
N ALA A 42 17.60 -5.05 -12.99
CA ALA A 42 17.67 -6.36 -12.34
C ALA A 42 18.25 -7.38 -13.31
N THR A 43 19.05 -8.32 -12.79
CA THR A 43 19.49 -9.48 -13.58
C THR A 43 18.43 -10.59 -13.53
N GLY A 44 18.47 -11.55 -14.47
CA GLY A 44 17.50 -12.66 -14.50
C GLY A 44 17.51 -13.56 -13.25
N ALA A 45 18.56 -13.46 -12.41
CA ALA A 45 18.67 -14.18 -11.13
C ALA A 45 18.25 -13.33 -9.92
N ALA A 46 17.82 -12.08 -10.12
CA ALA A 46 17.39 -11.19 -9.05
C ALA A 46 16.13 -11.71 -8.37
N LYS A 47 16.11 -11.67 -7.03
CA LYS A 47 14.93 -12.02 -6.25
C LYS A 47 13.89 -10.90 -6.37
N ALA A 48 12.67 -11.23 -6.78
CA ALA A 48 11.57 -10.26 -6.93
C ALA A 48 11.33 -9.42 -5.66
N GLY A 49 11.41 -10.03 -4.47
CA GLY A 49 11.27 -9.31 -3.20
C GLY A 49 12.35 -8.24 -2.96
N ALA A 50 13.57 -8.45 -3.45
CA ALA A 50 14.66 -7.46 -3.35
C ALA A 50 14.42 -6.28 -4.30
N VAL A 51 13.89 -6.55 -5.50
CA VAL A 51 13.49 -5.50 -6.47
C VAL A 51 12.39 -4.64 -5.87
N THR A 52 11.32 -5.25 -5.35
CA THR A 52 10.20 -4.52 -4.72
C THR A 52 10.68 -3.68 -3.53
N ALA A 53 11.48 -4.26 -2.62
CA ALA A 53 12.00 -3.55 -1.46
C ALA A 53 12.84 -2.31 -1.83
N LEU A 54 13.66 -2.41 -2.88
CA LEU A 54 14.42 -1.28 -3.39
C LEU A 54 13.52 -0.18 -3.94
N LEU A 55 12.60 -0.53 -4.83
CA LEU A 55 11.71 0.44 -5.49
C LEU A 55 10.83 1.18 -4.47
N ASP A 56 10.33 0.47 -3.47
CA ASP A 56 9.53 1.06 -2.39
C ASP A 56 10.35 2.00 -1.50
N ALA A 57 11.58 1.61 -1.15
CA ALA A 57 12.45 2.44 -0.33
C ALA A 57 12.88 3.73 -1.06
N LEU A 58 13.16 3.65 -2.36
CA LEU A 58 13.48 4.81 -3.19
C LEU A 58 12.28 5.77 -3.31
N ALA A 59 11.08 5.24 -3.55
CA ALA A 59 9.86 6.03 -3.59
C ALA A 59 9.57 6.71 -2.24
N ALA A 60 9.72 5.98 -1.13
CA ALA A 60 9.55 6.52 0.23
C ALA A 60 10.58 7.62 0.56
N ALA A 61 11.76 7.56 -0.06
CA ALA A 61 12.80 8.58 0.06
C ALA A 61 12.63 9.78 -0.89
N GLY A 62 11.56 9.82 -1.70
CA GLY A 62 11.29 10.88 -2.68
C GLY A 62 12.23 10.88 -3.87
N VAL A 63 12.83 9.73 -4.20
CA VAL A 63 13.74 9.59 -5.34
C VAL A 63 12.94 9.32 -6.61
N ALA A 64 13.18 10.08 -7.68
CA ALA A 64 12.62 9.77 -9.00
C ALA A 64 13.25 8.47 -9.53
N VAL A 65 12.44 7.47 -9.85
CA VAL A 65 12.93 6.16 -10.31
C VAL A 65 12.67 5.99 -11.80
N ASP A 66 13.71 5.59 -12.51
CA ASP A 66 13.69 5.12 -13.90
C ASP A 66 13.94 3.61 -13.87
N ALA A 67 12.97 2.79 -14.29
CA ALA A 67 13.10 1.34 -14.25
C ALA A 67 12.31 0.71 -15.41
N PRO A 68 12.76 -0.44 -15.92
CA PRO A 68 12.02 -1.23 -16.90
C PRO A 68 10.57 -1.49 -16.45
N PRO A 69 9.58 -1.45 -17.38
CA PRO A 69 8.16 -1.61 -17.05
C PRO A 69 7.82 -2.91 -16.32
N ASP A 70 8.57 -3.98 -16.55
CA ASP A 70 8.43 -5.27 -15.86
C ASP A 70 8.86 -5.19 -14.38
N LEU A 71 9.90 -4.42 -14.04
CA LEU A 71 10.30 -4.20 -12.65
C LEU A 71 9.31 -3.29 -11.92
N LEU A 72 8.81 -2.26 -12.60
CA LEU A 72 7.69 -1.47 -12.11
C LEU A 72 6.43 -2.35 -11.95
N SER A 73 6.21 -3.30 -12.87
CA SER A 73 5.13 -4.28 -12.77
C SER A 73 5.35 -5.30 -11.65
N LEU A 74 6.59 -5.62 -11.25
CA LEU A 74 6.88 -6.46 -10.08
C LEU A 74 6.56 -5.75 -8.77
N ARG A 75 6.91 -4.46 -8.67
CA ARG A 75 6.44 -3.58 -7.60
C ARG A 75 4.92 -3.49 -7.60
N ASN A 76 4.32 -3.31 -8.78
CA ASN A 76 2.88 -3.25 -8.97
C ASN A 76 2.22 -4.63 -9.07
N GLY A 77 2.94 -5.74 -8.85
CA GLY A 77 2.52 -7.11 -9.18
C GLY A 77 2.62 -8.08 -8.01
N SER A 78 3.59 -7.85 -7.12
CA SER A 78 3.67 -8.47 -5.79
C SER A 78 2.89 -7.64 -4.75
N LEU A 79 2.25 -8.30 -3.79
CA LEU A 79 1.56 -7.66 -2.67
C LEU A 79 2.43 -7.87 -1.42
N ALA A 80 2.98 -6.78 -0.89
CA ALA A 80 3.75 -6.81 0.35
C ALA A 80 2.82 -6.62 1.55
N TYR A 81 2.39 -7.73 2.16
CA TYR A 81 1.53 -7.70 3.34
C TYR A 81 2.32 -7.34 4.59
N ARG A 82 1.79 -6.37 5.36
CA ARG A 82 2.43 -5.84 6.56
C ARG A 82 1.44 -5.72 7.70
N PRO A 83 1.84 -6.03 8.95
CA PRO A 83 1.00 -5.77 10.12
C PRO A 83 0.65 -4.29 10.25
N VAL A 84 -0.58 -4.02 10.68
CA VAL A 84 -1.13 -2.68 10.91
C VAL A 84 -1.18 -2.29 12.39
N GLY A 85 -0.64 -3.13 13.28
CA GLY A 85 -0.50 -2.91 14.73
C GLY A 85 -1.70 -3.41 15.56
N ALA A 86 -1.67 -3.26 16.88
CA ALA A 86 -2.77 -3.71 17.76
C ALA A 86 -3.81 -2.60 18.04
N PRO A 87 -5.08 -2.92 18.35
CA PRO A 87 -6.06 -1.93 18.76
C PRO A 87 -5.55 -1.03 19.90
N GLY A 88 -5.81 0.28 19.81
CA GLY A 88 -5.39 1.26 20.82
C GLY A 88 -3.99 1.83 20.64
N GLU A 89 -3.14 1.23 19.80
CA GLU A 89 -1.84 1.80 19.43
C GLU A 89 -1.97 2.73 18.21
N ASP A 90 -1.01 3.64 18.06
CA ASP A 90 -0.89 4.42 16.84
C ASP A 90 -0.71 3.51 15.61
N TYR A 91 -1.17 3.99 14.46
CA TYR A 91 -0.89 3.31 13.20
C TYR A 91 0.61 3.40 12.86
N PRO A 92 1.21 2.31 12.34
CA PRO A 92 2.60 2.31 11.90
C PRO A 92 2.91 3.45 10.93
N ALA A 93 4.16 3.92 10.92
CA ALA A 93 4.59 5.04 10.07
C ALA A 93 4.25 4.83 8.58
N TRP A 94 4.35 3.59 8.09
CA TRP A 94 4.04 3.25 6.71
C TRP A 94 2.55 3.41 6.38
N VAL A 95 1.64 3.16 7.34
CA VAL A 95 0.20 3.40 7.15
C VAL A 95 -0.07 4.90 7.16
N ARG A 96 0.53 5.64 8.10
CA ARG A 96 0.38 7.10 8.19
C ARG A 96 0.89 7.85 6.95
N ALA A 97 1.89 7.29 6.27
CA ALA A 97 2.42 7.83 5.01
C ALA A 97 1.44 7.73 3.82
N LEU A 98 0.31 7.01 3.97
CA LEU A 98 -0.74 6.92 2.95
C LEU A 98 -1.69 8.12 2.92
N ARG A 99 -1.46 9.14 3.75
CA ARG A 99 -2.25 10.38 3.72
C ARG A 99 -2.04 11.09 2.40
N ASP A 100 -3.12 11.62 1.85
CA ASP A 100 -3.11 12.39 0.60
C ASP A 100 -2.61 11.56 -0.60
N GLN A 101 -2.73 10.23 -0.52
CA GLN A 101 -2.40 9.28 -1.58
C GLN A 101 -3.65 8.61 -2.14
N SER A 102 -3.60 8.25 -3.42
CA SER A 102 -4.56 7.35 -4.07
C SER A 102 -3.97 5.95 -4.23
N GLY A 103 -4.81 4.93 -4.33
CA GLY A 103 -4.34 3.56 -4.48
C GLY A 103 -5.34 2.50 -4.08
N VAL A 104 -4.86 1.25 -4.03
CA VAL A 104 -5.62 0.07 -3.66
C VAL A 104 -4.99 -0.59 -2.45
N TYR A 105 -5.79 -1.11 -1.54
CA TYR A 105 -5.35 -1.89 -0.39
C TYR A 105 -6.03 -3.26 -0.39
N VAL A 106 -5.32 -4.23 0.16
CA VAL A 106 -5.77 -5.61 0.32
C VAL A 106 -5.62 -5.99 1.78
N ILE A 107 -6.73 -6.39 2.41
CA ILE A 107 -6.78 -6.86 3.79
C ILE A 107 -6.81 -8.39 3.78
N ARG A 108 -5.91 -8.99 4.54
CA ARG A 108 -5.74 -10.44 4.64
C ARG A 108 -5.74 -10.88 6.10
N ASP A 109 -6.38 -12.01 6.39
CA ASP A 109 -6.26 -12.64 7.70
C ASP A 109 -4.81 -13.10 7.90
N ARG A 110 -4.20 -12.65 9.01
CA ARG A 110 -2.79 -12.90 9.28
C ARG A 110 -2.49 -14.37 9.60
N ARG A 111 -3.49 -15.13 10.07
CA ARG A 111 -3.31 -16.52 10.48
C ARG A 111 -3.57 -17.50 9.34
N SER A 112 -4.68 -17.34 8.63
CA SER A 112 -5.07 -18.23 7.53
C SER A 112 -4.48 -17.82 6.19
N GLY A 113 -4.11 -16.54 6.03
CA GLY A 113 -3.72 -15.99 4.74
C GLY A 113 -4.91 -15.76 3.79
N GLU A 114 -6.14 -15.92 4.25
CA GLU A 114 -7.35 -15.67 3.47
C GLU A 114 -7.46 -14.17 3.15
N VAL A 115 -7.63 -13.82 1.86
CA VAL A 115 -7.88 -12.45 1.45
C VAL A 115 -9.32 -12.10 1.80
N LEU A 116 -9.49 -11.13 2.69
CA LEU A 116 -10.80 -10.75 3.23
C LEU A 116 -11.44 -9.69 2.34
N TYR A 117 -10.69 -8.66 2.00
CA TYR A 117 -11.22 -7.49 1.31
C TYR A 117 -10.17 -6.80 0.45
N VAL A 118 -10.63 -6.25 -0.67
CA VAL A 118 -9.89 -5.31 -1.51
C VAL A 118 -10.70 -4.02 -1.52
N GLY A 119 -10.04 -2.88 -1.34
CA GLY A 119 -10.68 -1.58 -1.44
C GLY A 119 -9.75 -0.56 -2.07
N GLU A 120 -10.31 0.53 -2.58
CA GLU A 120 -9.53 1.60 -3.21
C GLU A 120 -9.79 2.99 -2.63
N SER A 121 -8.94 3.93 -3.04
CA SER A 121 -9.22 5.35 -2.98
C SER A 121 -8.58 6.06 -4.16
N HIS A 122 -9.38 6.62 -5.05
CA HIS A 122 -8.93 7.46 -6.16
C HIS A 122 -8.90 8.94 -5.78
N THR A 123 -9.46 9.32 -4.62
CA THR A 123 -9.63 10.72 -4.18
C THR A 123 -8.57 11.20 -3.18
N ALA A 124 -7.36 10.64 -3.22
CA ALA A 124 -6.27 10.97 -2.30
C ALA A 124 -6.59 10.72 -0.81
N ARG A 125 -7.45 9.73 -0.52
CA ARG A 125 -7.95 9.43 0.84
C ARG A 125 -7.58 8.03 1.32
N LEU A 126 -6.52 7.44 0.76
CA LEU A 126 -6.14 6.04 1.00
C LEU A 126 -5.93 5.71 2.48
N TYR A 127 -5.32 6.61 3.25
CA TYR A 127 -5.22 6.45 4.71
C TYR A 127 -6.60 6.35 5.38
N GLN A 128 -7.51 7.26 5.06
CA GLN A 128 -8.84 7.34 5.67
C GLN A 128 -9.70 6.15 5.28
N THR A 129 -9.70 5.77 4.00
CA THR A 129 -10.49 4.63 3.50
C THR A 129 -9.99 3.33 4.11
N LEU A 130 -8.68 3.07 4.10
CA LEU A 130 -8.09 1.88 4.72
C LEU A 130 -8.38 1.83 6.22
N THR A 131 -8.10 2.91 6.96
CA THR A 131 -8.19 2.88 8.42
C THR A 131 -9.63 2.81 8.92
N ARG A 132 -10.62 3.24 8.14
CA ARG A 132 -12.04 3.00 8.43
C ARG A 132 -12.35 1.51 8.60
N HIS A 133 -11.77 0.66 7.75
CA HIS A 133 -11.95 -0.80 7.85
C HIS A 133 -11.17 -1.45 9.01
N LEU A 134 -10.33 -0.69 9.72
CA LEU A 134 -9.51 -1.19 10.83
C LEU A 134 -9.94 -0.61 12.19
N GLN A 135 -10.86 0.34 12.20
CA GLN A 135 -11.40 0.95 13.41
C GLN A 135 -12.56 0.10 13.94
N GLY A 136 -12.30 -0.70 14.97
CA GLY A 136 -13.37 -1.28 15.79
C GLY A 136 -14.06 -0.18 16.62
N TRP A 137 -15.37 -0.32 16.83
CA TRP A 137 -16.19 0.58 17.66
C TRP A 137 -15.51 0.97 18.99
N ARG A 138 -15.34 2.28 19.27
CA ARG A 138 -15.15 2.80 20.63
C ARG A 138 -16.49 3.29 21.15
N ARG A 139 -17.20 2.45 21.91
CA ARG A 139 -18.32 2.92 22.75
C ARG A 139 -17.73 3.60 23.99
N TRP A 140 -17.51 4.92 23.93
CA TRP A 140 -17.23 5.70 25.14
C TRP A 140 -18.54 5.94 25.88
N LYS A 141 -18.67 5.33 27.07
CA LYS A 141 -19.80 5.57 27.96
C LYS A 141 -19.57 6.91 28.68
N GLY A 142 -19.99 8.00 28.06
CA GLY A 142 -20.11 9.30 28.73
C GLY A 142 -21.20 9.23 29.79
N TRP A 143 -20.79 9.06 31.05
CA TRP A 143 -21.61 9.39 32.21
C TRP A 143 -22.05 10.86 32.05
N TRP A 144 -23.36 11.10 31.87
CA TRP A 144 -24.12 12.38 31.94
C TRP A 144 -25.08 12.58 30.73
N LYS A 145 -26.38 12.47 31.03
CA LYS A 145 -27.57 13.02 30.35
C LYS A 145 -27.73 12.77 28.83
N GLY A 146 -28.37 11.64 28.51
CA GLY A 146 -29.73 11.69 27.95
C GLY A 146 -29.93 12.03 26.47
N GLN A 147 -28.90 12.02 25.62
CA GLN A 147 -29.09 12.05 24.17
C GLN A 147 -28.44 10.83 23.53
N TYR A 148 -29.28 9.90 23.09
CA TYR A 148 -28.91 8.89 22.11
C TYR A 148 -28.97 9.54 20.74
N GLY A 149 -27.84 9.56 20.04
CA GLY A 149 -27.75 10.04 18.67
C GLY A 149 -26.39 9.66 18.11
N GLU A 150 -26.16 8.37 17.93
CA GLU A 150 -24.89 7.84 17.42
C GLU A 150 -25.22 6.71 16.43
N GLY A 151 -25.40 7.11 15.17
CA GLY A 151 -25.65 6.21 14.06
C GLY A 151 -24.60 6.45 12.98
N HIS A 152 -23.43 5.85 13.14
CA HIS A 152 -22.54 5.63 12.01
C HIS A 152 -22.49 4.12 11.79
N ASP A 153 -23.31 3.64 10.86
CA ASP A 153 -23.17 2.31 10.27
C ASP A 153 -22.01 2.40 9.25
N PRO A 154 -20.80 1.87 9.51
CA PRO A 154 -19.62 2.33 8.78
C PRO A 154 -19.14 1.38 7.66
N GLY A 155 -19.79 0.22 7.49
CA GLY A 155 -19.33 -0.87 6.63
C GLY A 155 -18.47 -1.91 7.37
N LEU A 156 -18.05 -2.95 6.65
CA LEU A 156 -17.32 -4.10 7.17
C LEU A 156 -15.96 -3.71 7.79
N THR A 157 -15.70 -4.10 9.05
CA THR A 157 -14.45 -3.80 9.78
C THR A 157 -13.70 -5.05 10.21
N TYR A 158 -12.38 -4.97 10.33
CA TYR A 158 -11.48 -6.06 10.67
C TYR A 158 -10.65 -5.74 11.93
N PRO A 159 -10.51 -6.69 12.88
CA PRO A 159 -9.65 -6.51 14.04
C PRO A 159 -8.18 -6.34 13.62
N ARG A 160 -7.59 -5.18 13.95
CA ARG A 160 -6.27 -4.74 13.49
C ARG A 160 -5.14 -5.72 13.82
N ASP A 161 -5.24 -6.38 14.98
CA ASP A 161 -4.30 -7.39 15.48
C ASP A 161 -4.39 -8.74 14.73
N ARG A 162 -5.49 -8.99 14.01
CA ARG A 162 -5.75 -10.23 13.27
C ARG A 162 -5.47 -10.14 11.78
N VAL A 163 -5.25 -8.94 11.26
CA VAL A 163 -5.06 -8.72 9.83
C VAL A 163 -3.70 -8.12 9.50
N GLU A 164 -3.32 -8.30 8.25
CA GLU A 164 -2.22 -7.59 7.62
C GLU A 164 -2.69 -7.03 6.29
N VAL A 165 -2.03 -5.96 5.85
CA VAL A 165 -2.48 -5.18 4.70
C VAL A 165 -1.34 -5.04 3.69
N ALA A 166 -1.66 -5.24 2.42
CA ALA A 166 -0.81 -4.83 1.30
C ALA A 166 -1.42 -3.59 0.64
N VAL A 167 -0.60 -2.66 0.19
CA VAL A 167 -1.04 -1.41 -0.45
C VAL A 167 -0.28 -1.18 -1.75
N ARG A 168 -0.99 -0.67 -2.75
CA ARG A 168 -0.43 -0.13 -3.99
C ARG A 168 -0.88 1.31 -4.14
N VAL A 169 0.07 2.23 -4.00
CA VAL A 169 -0.16 3.63 -4.38
C VAL A 169 -0.18 3.69 -5.91
N THR A 170 -1.25 4.24 -6.47
CA THR A 170 -1.46 4.38 -7.91
C THR A 170 -1.77 5.83 -8.26
N HIS A 171 -1.80 6.17 -9.55
CA HIS A 171 -2.50 7.37 -9.97
C HIS A 171 -4.00 7.25 -9.63
N ALA A 172 -4.68 8.38 -9.46
CA ALA A 172 -6.11 8.40 -9.15
C ALA A 172 -6.92 7.63 -10.20
N ASP A 173 -6.61 7.84 -11.48
CA ASP A 173 -7.34 7.26 -12.60
C ASP A 173 -7.16 5.73 -12.72
N ASP A 174 -6.10 5.18 -12.13
CA ASP A 174 -5.78 3.75 -12.21
C ASP A 174 -6.35 2.93 -11.03
N ALA A 175 -6.78 3.58 -9.95
CA ALA A 175 -7.09 2.91 -8.69
C ALA A 175 -8.28 1.93 -8.82
N ILE A 176 -9.31 2.34 -9.56
CA ILE A 176 -10.53 1.55 -9.79
C ILE A 176 -10.22 0.30 -10.65
N ASP A 177 -9.47 0.46 -11.73
CA ASP A 177 -9.09 -0.65 -12.61
C ASP A 177 -8.21 -1.67 -11.87
N GLU A 178 -7.29 -1.18 -11.03
CA GLU A 178 -6.42 -2.02 -10.21
C GLU A 178 -7.20 -2.76 -9.12
N GLU A 179 -8.20 -2.14 -8.50
CA GLU A 179 -9.13 -2.80 -7.57
C GLU A 179 -9.87 -3.93 -8.27
N ALA A 180 -10.51 -3.65 -9.41
CA ALA A 180 -11.25 -4.64 -10.18
C ALA A 180 -10.36 -5.82 -10.60
N ARG A 181 -9.12 -5.55 -11.00
CA ARG A 181 -8.13 -6.57 -11.33
C ARG A 181 -7.75 -7.42 -10.12
N LEU A 182 -7.56 -6.81 -8.95
CA LEU A 182 -7.22 -7.52 -7.70
C LEU A 182 -8.40 -8.33 -7.16
N ILE A 183 -9.63 -7.82 -7.22
CA ILE A 183 -10.84 -8.57 -6.86
C ILE A 183 -10.95 -9.83 -7.74
N ARG A 184 -10.84 -9.69 -9.07
CA ARG A 184 -10.89 -10.84 -9.99
C ARG A 184 -9.77 -11.85 -9.73
N ARG A 185 -8.56 -11.38 -9.43
CA ARG A 185 -7.38 -12.23 -9.21
C ARG A 185 -7.40 -12.95 -7.87
N LEU A 186 -7.82 -12.27 -6.81
CA LEU A 186 -7.69 -12.74 -5.44
C LEU A 186 -8.96 -13.37 -4.89
N ALA A 187 -10.11 -13.14 -5.52
CA ALA A 187 -11.42 -13.62 -5.08
C ALA A 187 -11.63 -13.39 -3.57
N PRO A 188 -11.51 -12.14 -3.09
CA PRO A 188 -11.60 -11.83 -1.66
C PRO A 188 -12.97 -12.26 -1.11
N ARG A 189 -12.96 -12.80 0.11
CA ARG A 189 -14.14 -13.39 0.75
C ARG A 189 -15.32 -12.41 0.83
N ASP A 190 -15.03 -11.14 1.12
CA ASP A 190 -16.04 -10.17 1.50
C ASP A 190 -16.34 -9.12 0.40
N ASN A 191 -15.72 -9.18 -0.79
CA ASN A 191 -16.12 -8.32 -1.94
C ASN A 191 -17.28 -8.90 -2.77
N LEU A 192 -18.19 -9.67 -2.17
CA LEU A 192 -19.29 -10.31 -2.90
C LEU A 192 -20.38 -9.30 -3.34
N LEU A 193 -20.46 -9.09 -4.66
CA LEU A 193 -21.62 -8.70 -5.51
C LEU A 193 -22.72 -7.85 -4.84
N GLY A 194 -22.55 -6.53 -4.83
CA GLY A 194 -23.60 -5.61 -4.37
C GLY A 194 -23.07 -4.29 -3.83
N GLN A 195 -22.36 -3.52 -4.66
CA GLN A 195 -22.69 -2.09 -4.62
C GLN A 195 -24.01 -2.00 -5.36
N ALA A 196 -25.08 -1.60 -4.66
CA ALA A 196 -26.29 -1.18 -5.34
C ALA A 196 -25.88 -0.22 -6.46
N GLU A 197 -26.39 -0.44 -7.67
CA GLU A 197 -26.36 0.62 -8.67
C GLU A 197 -26.96 1.88 -8.03
N PRO A 198 -26.46 3.08 -8.37
CA PRO A 198 -26.90 4.34 -7.77
C PRO A 198 -28.32 4.77 -8.22
N ASP A 199 -29.22 3.82 -8.46
CA ASP A 199 -30.62 4.04 -8.81
C ASP A 199 -31.51 3.23 -7.84
N ASP A 200 -31.80 3.81 -6.68
CA ASP A 200 -33.07 3.61 -5.93
C ASP A 200 -33.08 4.46 -4.65
N VAL A 201 -33.11 5.78 -4.82
CA VAL A 201 -33.63 6.69 -3.79
C VAL A 201 -34.81 7.44 -4.41
N PRO A 202 -36.07 7.09 -4.09
CA PRO A 202 -37.20 7.94 -4.46
C PRO A 202 -37.09 9.27 -3.71
N PHE A 203 -37.24 10.36 -4.46
CA PHE A 203 -37.31 11.74 -3.97
C PHE A 203 -38.40 11.94 -2.91
#